data_AF-A0A366JDF9-F1
#
_entry.id   AF-A0A366JDF9-F1
#
_cell.length_a   1.000
_cell.length_b   1.000
_cell.length_c   1.000
_cell.angle_alpha   90.00
_cell.angle_beta   90.00
_cell.angle_gamma   90.00
#
_symmetry.space_group_name_H-M   'P 1'
#
loop_
_entity.id
_entity.type
_entity.pdbx_description
1 polymer ?
#
loop_
_entity_poly.entity_id
_entity_poly.type
_entity_poly.pdbx_seq_one_letter_code
_entity_poly.pdbx_strand_id
1 'polypeptide(L)'
;MTPFLIKRRFALDGMSMDSQLRWLSIGLFVLIAMLSLLPSLRLLVEAVSHTTFSTSSPMADVLKSERTWTALRNSFYTSGLGTLIAVILGCGFGFVVTLTNIRGRSIWVFCFMLPMMIPPQVTALSWLQLFGPASPILNTLGIEPALGSPQPMYSAEGIALLLGIQSAPLVYLALRTQLISLPQDLLEAAQLSRASQFRIWVDIILPLCRSAIIAGAALAFVSSLGNFGIPAMLGIPAGYIVLPTLIYQQMAGFGNDMLSQVAGLSMIIALLVLAGMLLQQWLQQRSRYALLGHTAQSLSFRLKQWRLPLEMLLALILLFILVAPLFALIVSSLVPALGMPLNAETITFGAFYEMLGRQGVTSRAFENSAFLAFFSALVLMLVSLPLGYLLMRLPMRTRAVIASLIEVPYAIPGIVLAIAFILLFAKPLPFIEVSLYGTLGIIFLAYLSCFLSVCLKPVLSAMSQLDPALEEAAQLAGARPIQRLIDIILPLTAPAFFAGGLLVFLISINELTVSALLWGAGNETLGVLIFNLDESGDSVLASAIAVLVVLLVAGLMSLLSLFAPRLPKGVIPWHG
;
A
#
# COMPACT_ATOMS: atom_id res chain seq x y z
N MET A 1 13.83 9.37 45.93
CA MET A 1 13.13 10.66 46.10
C MET A 1 12.38 10.98 44.81
N THR A 2 11.13 10.52 44.71
CA THR A 2 10.07 11.08 43.87
C THR A 2 9.24 12.03 44.75
N PRO A 3 8.45 13.00 44.23
CA PRO A 3 7.94 13.11 42.86
C PRO A 3 7.95 14.55 42.25
N PHE A 4 8.13 14.65 40.93
CA PHE A 4 7.55 15.74 40.12
C PHE A 4 6.47 15.14 39.21
N LEU A 5 5.35 14.77 39.83
CA LEU A 5 4.09 14.48 39.15
C LEU A 5 3.32 15.79 39.06
N ILE A 6 3.59 16.59 38.02
CA ILE A 6 2.66 17.66 37.63
C ILE A 6 1.45 16.95 37.01
N LYS A 7 0.42 16.77 37.84
CA LYS A 7 -0.95 16.51 37.42
C LYS A 7 -1.35 17.58 36.40
N ARG A 8 -1.37 17.22 35.11
CA ARG A 8 -2.19 17.88 34.09
C ARG A 8 -3.66 17.68 34.47
N ARG A 9 -4.15 18.51 35.39
CA ARG A 9 -5.55 18.56 35.81
C ARG A 9 -5.98 20.01 35.99
N PHE A 10 -5.71 20.82 34.96
CA PHE A 10 -6.33 22.13 34.75
C PHE A 10 -6.31 22.40 33.24
N ALA A 11 -7.49 22.78 32.70
CA ALA A 11 -7.81 23.21 31.33
C ALA A 11 -8.89 22.39 30.59
N LEU A 12 -9.86 21.77 31.30
CA LEU A 12 -11.10 21.32 30.64
C LEU A 12 -12.26 22.34 30.75
N ASP A 13 -12.14 23.40 31.57
CA ASP A 13 -13.24 24.33 31.84
C ASP A 13 -13.05 25.75 31.24
N GLY A 14 -12.17 25.92 30.25
CA GLY A 14 -11.86 27.27 29.75
C GLY A 14 -11.39 27.39 28.30
N MET A 15 -11.51 26.35 27.47
CA MET A 15 -11.24 26.51 26.04
C MET A 15 -12.49 27.07 25.37
N SER A 16 -12.68 28.39 25.40
CA SER A 16 -13.50 29.07 24.39
C SER A 16 -12.79 28.89 23.04
N MET A 17 -12.92 27.70 22.47
CA MET A 17 -12.40 27.37 21.16
C MET A 17 -12.97 28.42 20.21
N ASP A 18 -12.08 29.20 19.55
CA ASP A 18 -12.48 30.25 18.62
C ASP A 18 -13.61 29.74 17.72
N SER A 19 -14.63 30.55 17.46
CA SER A 19 -15.80 30.15 16.67
C SER A 19 -15.39 29.53 15.33
N GLN A 20 -14.33 30.05 14.71
CA GLN A 20 -13.70 29.51 13.50
C GLN A 20 -13.20 28.07 13.67
N LEU A 21 -12.50 27.78 14.77
CA LEU A 21 -11.96 26.46 15.04
C LEU A 21 -13.07 25.45 15.37
N ARG A 22 -14.17 25.89 15.99
CA ARG A 22 -15.35 25.04 16.24
C ARG A 22 -16.01 24.61 14.94
N TRP A 23 -16.32 25.52 14.02
CA TRP A 23 -16.93 25.17 12.74
C TRP A 23 -16.02 24.29 11.87
N LEU A 24 -14.71 24.60 11.83
CA LEU A 24 -13.72 23.77 11.16
C LEU A 24 -13.69 22.35 11.73
N SER A 25 -13.73 22.22 13.06
CA SER A 25 -13.73 20.92 13.73
C SER A 25 -14.94 20.08 13.37
N ILE A 26 -16.14 20.69 13.41
CA ILE A 26 -17.40 20.00 13.08
C ILE A 26 -17.35 19.54 11.62
N GLY A 27 -16.94 20.42 10.69
CA GLY A 27 -16.84 20.08 9.27
C GLY A 27 -15.88 18.92 9.01
N LEU A 28 -14.70 18.91 9.64
CA LEU A 28 -13.73 17.83 9.50
C LEU A 28 -14.21 16.51 10.13
N PHE A 29 -14.89 16.57 11.27
CA PHE A 29 -15.48 15.36 11.88
C PHE A 29 -16.60 14.77 11.03
N VAL A 30 -17.47 15.62 10.46
CA VAL A 30 -18.49 15.18 9.51
C VAL A 30 -17.85 14.56 8.28
N LEU A 31 -16.79 15.17 7.74
CA LEU A 31 -16.04 14.62 6.61
C LEU A 31 -15.46 13.24 6.93
N ILE A 32 -14.81 13.07 8.08
CA ILE A 32 -14.28 11.77 8.52
C ILE A 32 -15.40 10.75 8.69
N ALA A 33 -16.52 11.13 9.30
CA ALA A 33 -17.66 10.24 9.47
C ALA A 33 -18.23 9.81 8.12
N MET A 34 -18.38 10.73 7.17
CA MET A 34 -18.87 10.43 5.82
C MET A 34 -17.91 9.58 5.01
N LEU A 35 -16.59 9.84 5.07
CA LEU A 35 -15.62 9.09 4.28
C LEU A 35 -15.27 7.73 4.90
N SER A 36 -15.18 7.63 6.22
CA SER A 36 -14.70 6.41 6.91
C SER A 36 -15.83 5.54 7.46
N LEU A 37 -16.66 6.12 8.32
CA LEU A 37 -17.65 5.36 9.08
C LEU A 37 -18.83 4.95 8.19
N LEU A 38 -19.30 5.85 7.33
CA LEU A 38 -20.56 5.68 6.63
C LEU A 38 -20.54 4.53 5.61
N PRO A 39 -19.53 4.37 4.73
CA PRO A 39 -19.45 3.21 3.84
C PRO A 39 -19.33 1.90 4.64
N SER A 40 -18.46 1.88 5.66
CA SER A 40 -18.24 0.71 6.51
C SER A 40 -19.51 0.28 7.24
N LEU A 41 -20.26 1.24 7.78
CA LEU A 41 -21.56 0.99 8.43
C LEU A 41 -22.60 0.51 7.42
N ARG A 42 -22.65 1.09 6.21
CA ARG A 42 -23.58 0.64 5.16
C ARG A 42 -23.34 -0.82 4.78
N LEU A 43 -22.08 -1.22 4.64
CA LEU A 43 -21.69 -2.60 4.37
C LEU A 43 -22.10 -3.55 5.51
N LEU A 44 -21.88 -3.14 6.77
CA LEU A 44 -22.31 -3.91 7.93
C LEU A 44 -23.83 -4.03 8.00
N VAL A 45 -24.56 -2.94 7.74
CA VAL A 45 -26.02 -2.94 7.70
C VAL A 45 -26.53 -3.88 6.61
N GLU A 46 -25.98 -3.82 5.40
CA GLU A 46 -26.40 -4.70 4.30
C GLU A 46 -26.12 -6.18 4.60
N ALA A 47 -24.95 -6.48 5.15
CA ALA A 47 -24.59 -7.84 5.54
C ALA A 47 -25.52 -8.39 6.65
N VAL A 48 -26.01 -7.52 7.54
CA VAL A 48 -26.86 -7.91 8.68
C VAL A 48 -28.37 -7.86 8.36
N SER A 49 -28.82 -6.92 7.53
CA SER A 49 -30.25 -6.69 7.24
C SER A 49 -30.91 -7.86 6.52
N HIS A 50 -30.11 -8.62 5.75
CA HIS A 50 -30.56 -9.83 5.08
C HIS A 50 -30.22 -11.12 5.86
N THR A 51 -29.51 -11.03 7.00
CA THR A 51 -29.40 -12.14 7.95
C THR A 51 -30.64 -12.23 8.84
N THR A 52 -31.72 -12.79 8.30
CA THR A 52 -32.73 -13.41 9.17
C THR A 52 -32.14 -14.66 9.82
N PHE A 53 -32.45 -14.94 11.09
CA PHE A 53 -32.18 -16.23 11.79
C PHE A 53 -32.99 -17.41 11.19
N SER A 54 -33.27 -17.36 9.89
CA SER A 54 -33.83 -18.43 9.08
C SER A 54 -32.69 -19.13 8.35
N THR A 55 -32.85 -20.42 8.06
CA THR A 55 -31.90 -21.27 7.31
C THR A 55 -31.63 -20.82 5.87
N SER A 56 -32.32 -19.77 5.41
CA SER A 56 -32.29 -19.17 4.06
C SER A 56 -31.86 -17.69 4.10
N SER A 57 -30.69 -17.38 4.69
CA SER A 57 -30.10 -16.03 4.61
C SER A 57 -28.92 -16.01 3.62
N PRO A 58 -28.65 -14.88 2.95
CA PRO A 58 -27.52 -14.76 2.01
C PRO A 58 -26.17 -15.10 2.65
N MET A 59 -25.99 -14.77 3.94
CA MET A 59 -24.78 -15.18 4.68
C MET A 59 -24.72 -16.69 4.90
N ALA A 60 -25.85 -17.36 5.16
CA ALA A 60 -25.89 -18.82 5.25
C ALA A 60 -25.55 -19.46 3.89
N ASP A 61 -25.96 -18.87 2.78
CA ASP A 61 -25.64 -19.37 1.44
C ASP A 61 -24.15 -19.16 1.10
N VAL A 62 -23.58 -18.01 1.47
CA VAL A 62 -22.14 -17.75 1.38
C VAL A 62 -21.34 -18.76 2.20
N LEU A 63 -21.77 -19.08 3.43
CA LEU A 63 -21.10 -20.03 4.31
C LEU A 63 -21.32 -21.49 3.91
N LYS A 64 -22.40 -21.84 3.21
CA LYS A 64 -22.63 -23.18 2.65
C LYS A 64 -21.89 -23.39 1.32
N SER A 65 -21.53 -22.32 0.63
CA SER A 65 -20.87 -22.40 -0.67
C SER A 65 -19.45 -22.97 -0.56
N GLU A 66 -19.18 -24.06 -1.26
CA GLU A 66 -17.84 -24.65 -1.37
C GLU A 66 -16.83 -23.67 -1.98
N ARG A 67 -17.28 -22.80 -2.90
CA ARG A 67 -16.42 -21.78 -3.52
C ARG A 67 -15.87 -20.80 -2.48
N THR A 68 -16.66 -20.44 -1.46
CA THR A 68 -16.22 -19.56 -0.37
C THR A 68 -15.10 -20.19 0.44
N TRP A 69 -15.24 -21.46 0.81
CA TRP A 69 -14.23 -22.17 1.61
C TRP A 69 -12.95 -22.46 0.82
N THR A 70 -13.08 -22.80 -0.46
CA THR A 70 -11.93 -22.91 -1.37
C THR A 70 -11.20 -21.58 -1.49
N ALA A 71 -11.93 -20.49 -1.72
CA ALA A 71 -11.36 -19.15 -1.80
C ALA A 71 -10.69 -18.73 -0.48
N LEU A 72 -11.31 -19.04 0.66
CA LEU A 72 -10.75 -18.79 2.00
C LEU A 72 -9.42 -19.54 2.18
N ARG A 73 -9.40 -20.85 1.95
CA ARG A 73 -8.19 -21.69 2.08
C ARG A 73 -7.08 -21.20 1.15
N ASN A 74 -7.41 -20.91 -0.11
CA ASN A 74 -6.47 -20.41 -1.11
C ASN A 74 -5.90 -19.04 -0.72
N SER A 75 -6.73 -18.15 -0.17
CA SER A 75 -6.31 -16.84 0.32
C SER A 75 -5.30 -17.00 1.46
N PHE A 76 -5.58 -17.88 2.44
CA PHE A 76 -4.66 -18.14 3.54
C PHE A 76 -3.36 -18.80 3.08
N TYR A 77 -3.44 -19.74 2.15
CA TYR A 77 -2.26 -20.42 1.61
C TYR A 77 -1.33 -19.45 0.89
N THR A 78 -1.84 -18.70 -0.08
CA THR A 78 -1.04 -17.78 -0.89
C THR A 78 -0.53 -16.57 -0.09
N SER A 79 -1.37 -15.98 0.77
CA SER A 79 -0.93 -14.87 1.63
C SER A 79 0.03 -15.31 2.73
N GLY A 80 -0.15 -16.51 3.31
CA GLY A 80 0.76 -17.08 4.30
C GLY A 80 2.13 -17.41 3.70
N LEU A 81 2.17 -18.09 2.55
CA LEU A 81 3.42 -18.40 1.86
C LEU A 81 4.09 -17.12 1.32
N GLY A 82 3.33 -16.18 0.77
CA GLY A 82 3.84 -14.87 0.36
C GLY A 82 4.41 -14.09 1.53
N THR A 83 3.79 -14.13 2.71
CA THR A 83 4.35 -13.53 3.93
C THR A 83 5.68 -14.15 4.34
N LEU A 84 5.82 -15.47 4.25
CA LEU A 84 7.09 -16.15 4.53
C LEU A 84 8.19 -15.65 3.59
N ILE A 85 7.90 -15.57 2.29
CA ILE A 85 8.81 -15.04 1.27
C ILE A 85 9.17 -13.58 1.57
N ALA A 86 8.18 -12.74 1.89
CA ALA A 86 8.38 -11.34 2.26
C ALA A 86 9.27 -11.20 3.50
N VAL A 87 9.10 -12.07 4.51
CA VAL A 87 9.93 -12.08 5.72
C VAL A 87 11.36 -12.45 5.39
N ILE A 88 11.58 -13.49 4.60
CA ILE A 88 12.92 -13.92 4.20
C ILE A 88 13.64 -12.82 3.40
N LEU A 89 12.98 -12.29 2.36
CA LEU A 89 13.56 -11.26 1.50
C LEU A 89 13.76 -9.94 2.24
N GLY A 90 12.72 -9.46 2.94
CA GLY A 90 12.75 -8.18 3.66
C GLY A 90 13.69 -8.16 4.85
N CYS A 91 13.74 -9.25 5.64
CA CYS A 91 14.69 -9.35 6.74
C CYS A 91 16.12 -9.53 6.22
N GLY A 92 16.33 -10.43 5.25
CA GLY A 92 17.65 -10.63 4.64
C GLY A 92 18.22 -9.34 4.08
N PHE A 93 17.43 -8.62 3.28
CA PHE A 93 17.79 -7.30 2.77
C PHE A 93 18.05 -6.29 3.90
N GLY A 94 17.17 -6.24 4.91
CA GLY A 94 17.31 -5.34 6.06
C GLY A 94 18.57 -5.51 6.86
N PHE A 95 18.89 -6.76 7.19
CA PHE A 95 20.10 -7.11 7.93
C PHE A 95 21.36 -6.76 7.14
N VAL A 96 21.39 -7.07 5.84
CA VAL A 96 22.54 -6.74 5.00
C VAL A 96 22.69 -5.23 4.84
N VAL A 97 21.66 -4.54 4.37
CA VAL A 97 21.78 -3.13 3.97
C VAL A 97 21.95 -2.20 5.16
N THR A 98 21.32 -2.52 6.30
CA THR A 98 21.32 -1.65 7.48
C THR A 98 22.53 -1.90 8.37
N LEU A 99 22.91 -3.16 8.60
CA LEU A 99 23.96 -3.50 9.57
C LEU A 99 25.35 -3.69 8.96
N THR A 100 25.52 -3.58 7.63
CA THR A 100 26.84 -3.79 6.99
C THR A 100 27.33 -2.58 6.20
N ASN A 101 28.62 -2.55 5.86
CA ASN A 101 29.28 -1.45 5.16
C ASN A 101 29.18 -1.50 3.61
N ILE A 102 28.09 -2.04 3.05
CA ILE A 102 27.86 -2.06 1.59
C ILE A 102 27.83 -0.65 0.97
N ARG A 103 28.20 -0.55 -0.31
CA ARG A 103 28.33 0.70 -1.08
C ARG A 103 26.97 1.07 -1.66
N GLY A 104 26.72 2.37 -1.84
CA GLY A 104 25.53 2.83 -2.55
C GLY A 104 24.21 2.40 -1.92
N ARG A 105 24.12 2.39 -0.57
CA ARG A 105 22.93 1.93 0.18
C ARG A 105 21.61 2.50 -0.37
N SER A 106 21.60 3.77 -0.74
CA SER A 106 20.42 4.43 -1.32
C SER A 106 19.91 3.76 -2.59
N ILE A 107 20.81 3.30 -3.47
CA ILE A 107 20.45 2.62 -4.73
C ILE A 107 19.81 1.27 -4.42
N TRP A 108 20.41 0.49 -3.51
CA TRP A 108 19.85 -0.78 -3.07
C TRP A 108 18.44 -0.61 -2.51
N VAL A 109 18.27 0.35 -1.59
CA VAL A 109 16.97 0.61 -0.95
C VAL A 109 15.96 1.10 -1.98
N PHE A 110 16.35 2.01 -2.88
CA PHE A 110 15.50 2.49 -3.96
C PHE A 110 14.98 1.34 -4.84
N CYS A 111 15.89 0.51 -5.34
CA CYS A 111 15.52 -0.63 -6.20
C CYS A 111 14.68 -1.66 -5.45
N PHE A 112 15.00 -1.97 -4.19
CA PHE A 112 14.22 -2.93 -3.40
C PHE A 112 12.81 -2.43 -3.08
N MET A 113 12.61 -1.11 -2.99
CA MET A 113 11.30 -0.50 -2.72
C MET A 113 10.42 -0.39 -3.95
N LEU A 114 11.03 -0.37 -5.14
CA LEU A 114 10.35 -0.15 -6.40
C LEU A 114 9.21 -1.17 -6.66
N PRO A 115 9.37 -2.51 -6.42
CA PRO A 115 8.29 -3.48 -6.57
C PRO A 115 7.04 -3.20 -5.75
N MET A 116 7.17 -2.57 -4.57
CA MET A 116 6.03 -2.18 -3.73
C MET A 116 5.28 -0.98 -4.31
N MET A 117 5.97 -0.10 -5.04
CA MET A 117 5.38 1.08 -5.68
C MET A 117 4.80 0.76 -7.05
N ILE A 118 5.31 -0.27 -7.73
CA ILE A 118 4.69 -0.79 -8.95
C ILE A 118 3.34 -1.45 -8.60
N PRO A 119 2.28 -1.15 -9.37
CA PRO A 119 0.97 -1.77 -9.16
C PRO A 119 1.02 -3.31 -9.25
N PRO A 120 0.25 -4.04 -8.41
CA PRO A 120 0.29 -5.51 -8.38
C PRO A 120 0.06 -6.17 -9.75
N GLN A 121 -0.88 -5.64 -10.54
CA GLN A 121 -1.18 -6.15 -11.88
C GLN A 121 0.00 -5.94 -12.85
N VAL A 122 0.72 -4.83 -12.76
CA VAL A 122 1.92 -4.61 -13.61
C VAL A 122 3.03 -5.59 -13.24
N THR A 123 3.22 -5.83 -11.94
CA THR A 123 4.14 -6.87 -11.46
C THR A 123 3.75 -8.25 -11.98
N ALA A 124 2.48 -8.64 -11.85
CA ALA A 124 1.98 -9.90 -12.39
C ALA A 124 2.22 -10.04 -13.90
N LEU A 125 1.84 -9.03 -14.69
CA LEU A 125 2.05 -9.00 -16.13
C LEU A 125 3.53 -9.16 -16.49
N SER A 126 4.43 -8.45 -15.80
CA SER A 126 5.88 -8.52 -16.08
C SER A 126 6.47 -9.92 -15.88
N TRP A 127 5.96 -10.66 -14.90
CA TRP A 127 6.37 -12.05 -14.64
C TRP A 127 5.74 -13.03 -15.62
N LEU A 128 4.49 -12.81 -16.01
CA LEU A 128 3.84 -13.59 -17.07
C LEU A 128 4.60 -13.46 -18.40
N GLN A 129 5.10 -12.26 -18.71
CA GLN A 129 5.92 -12.02 -19.89
C GLN A 129 7.33 -12.60 -19.79
N LEU A 130 7.88 -12.74 -18.58
CA LEU A 130 9.21 -13.31 -18.39
C LEU A 130 9.22 -14.84 -18.49
N PHE A 131 8.25 -15.50 -17.86
CA PHE A 131 8.20 -16.97 -17.75
C PHE A 131 7.19 -17.65 -18.67
N GLY A 132 6.40 -16.87 -19.40
CA GLY A 132 5.34 -17.40 -20.25
C GLY A 132 5.86 -18.17 -21.46
N PRO A 133 5.12 -19.20 -21.92
CA PRO A 133 5.45 -19.91 -23.16
C PRO A 133 5.55 -18.98 -24.38
N ALA A 134 4.74 -17.92 -24.41
CA ALA A 134 4.76 -16.89 -25.44
C ALA A 134 5.71 -15.73 -25.13
N SER A 135 6.63 -15.88 -24.16
CA SER A 135 7.59 -14.84 -23.79
C SER A 135 8.47 -14.48 -24.97
N PRO A 136 8.48 -13.22 -25.42
CA PRO A 136 9.38 -12.79 -26.48
C PRO A 136 10.85 -13.00 -26.12
N ILE A 137 11.22 -12.88 -24.84
CA ILE A 137 12.58 -13.16 -24.37
C ILE A 137 12.95 -14.62 -24.55
N LEU A 138 12.11 -15.55 -24.09
CA LEU A 138 12.43 -16.98 -24.22
C LEU A 138 12.52 -17.39 -25.69
N ASN A 139 11.63 -16.86 -26.54
CA ASN A 139 11.64 -17.07 -27.99
C ASN A 139 12.91 -16.50 -28.65
N THR A 140 13.42 -15.34 -28.21
CA THR A 140 14.71 -14.82 -28.74
C THR A 140 15.91 -15.66 -28.38
N LEU A 141 15.87 -16.28 -27.19
CA LEU A 141 16.96 -17.10 -26.68
C LEU A 141 16.90 -18.54 -27.24
N GLY A 142 15.83 -18.91 -27.95
CA GLY A 142 15.62 -20.27 -28.46
C GLY A 142 15.41 -21.31 -27.36
N ILE A 143 14.91 -20.87 -26.20
CA ILE A 143 14.64 -21.71 -25.01
C ILE A 143 13.15 -21.72 -24.66
N GLU A 144 12.29 -21.30 -25.59
CA GLU A 144 10.86 -21.28 -25.41
C GLU A 144 10.31 -22.69 -25.15
N PRO A 145 9.37 -22.82 -24.20
CA PRO A 145 8.58 -24.04 -24.06
C PRO A 145 7.78 -24.32 -25.34
N ALA A 146 7.48 -25.59 -25.60
CA ALA A 146 6.62 -25.98 -26.73
C ALA A 146 5.27 -25.25 -26.68
N LEU A 147 4.71 -24.91 -27.85
CA LEU A 147 3.38 -24.32 -27.98
C LEU A 147 2.33 -25.14 -27.21
N GLY A 148 1.51 -24.45 -26.40
CA GLY A 148 0.52 -25.09 -25.53
C GLY A 148 1.07 -25.57 -24.18
N SER A 149 2.35 -25.37 -23.88
CA SER A 149 2.90 -25.60 -22.54
C SER A 149 2.14 -24.77 -21.49
N PRO A 150 1.96 -25.30 -20.26
CA PRO A 150 1.31 -24.54 -19.20
C PRO A 150 2.15 -23.31 -18.84
N GLN A 151 1.49 -22.20 -18.52
CA GLN A 151 2.12 -21.01 -17.98
C GLN A 151 2.57 -21.28 -16.54
N PRO A 152 3.89 -21.31 -16.22
CA PRO A 152 4.37 -21.70 -14.89
C PRO A 152 3.85 -20.81 -13.75
N MET A 153 3.59 -19.54 -14.06
CA MET A 153 3.09 -18.57 -13.08
C MET A 153 1.60 -18.73 -12.75
N TYR A 154 0.82 -19.49 -13.52
CA TYR A 154 -0.58 -19.82 -13.25
C TYR A 154 -0.68 -20.91 -12.17
N SER A 155 -0.15 -20.60 -10.98
CA SER A 155 -0.05 -21.50 -9.84
C SER A 155 -0.19 -20.73 -8.52
N ALA A 156 -0.53 -21.45 -7.45
CA ALA A 156 -0.64 -20.88 -6.12
C ALA A 156 0.71 -20.33 -5.63
N GLU A 157 1.80 -21.04 -5.97
CA GLU A 157 3.17 -20.68 -5.66
C GLU A 157 3.61 -19.45 -6.44
N GLY A 158 3.20 -19.31 -7.71
CA GLY A 158 3.41 -18.10 -8.50
C GLY A 158 2.74 -16.89 -7.87
N ILE A 159 1.47 -17.02 -7.44
CA ILE A 159 0.74 -15.96 -6.72
C ILE A 159 1.48 -15.61 -5.42
N ALA A 160 1.83 -16.61 -4.59
CA ALA A 160 2.51 -16.39 -3.32
C ALA A 160 3.88 -15.71 -3.51
N LEU A 161 4.64 -16.10 -4.52
CA LEU A 161 5.93 -15.50 -4.84
C LEU A 161 5.80 -14.00 -5.12
N LEU A 162 4.86 -13.61 -5.98
CA LEU A 162 4.65 -12.20 -6.32
C LEU A 162 4.11 -11.39 -5.14
N LEU A 163 3.17 -11.94 -4.37
CA LEU A 163 2.68 -11.31 -3.14
C LEU A 163 3.84 -11.09 -2.14
N GLY A 164 4.75 -12.06 -2.03
CA GLY A 164 5.92 -11.98 -1.18
C GLY A 164 6.94 -10.95 -1.63
N ILE A 165 7.27 -10.91 -2.93
CA ILE A 165 8.17 -9.90 -3.51
C ILE A 165 7.61 -8.49 -3.31
N GLN A 166 6.32 -8.30 -3.58
CA GLN A 166 5.68 -6.99 -3.43
C GLN A 166 5.59 -6.54 -1.97
N SER A 167 5.41 -7.48 -1.03
CA SER A 167 5.28 -7.17 0.41
C SER A 167 6.61 -7.15 1.16
N ALA A 168 7.71 -7.66 0.59
CA ALA A 168 9.03 -7.67 1.24
C ALA A 168 9.52 -6.28 1.72
N PRO A 169 9.29 -5.18 0.98
CA PRO A 169 9.68 -3.85 1.42
C PRO A 169 8.96 -3.38 2.70
N LEU A 170 7.71 -3.81 2.92
CA LEU A 170 6.99 -3.54 4.17
C LEU A 170 7.68 -4.17 5.38
N VAL A 171 8.16 -5.41 5.23
CA VAL A 171 8.91 -6.09 6.29
C VAL A 171 10.24 -5.37 6.55
N TYR A 172 10.95 -4.98 5.49
CA TYR A 172 12.18 -4.22 5.62
C TYR A 172 11.95 -2.89 6.37
N LEU A 173 10.91 -2.13 6.03
CA LEU A 173 10.62 -0.85 6.69
C LEU A 173 10.33 -1.03 8.17
N ALA A 174 9.52 -2.03 8.52
CA ALA A 174 9.24 -2.38 9.90
C ALA A 174 10.53 -2.74 10.66
N LEU A 175 11.37 -3.59 10.07
CA LEU A 175 12.63 -4.04 10.66
C LEU A 175 13.68 -2.92 10.78
N ARG A 176 13.83 -2.07 9.75
CA ARG A 176 14.87 -1.03 9.67
C ARG A 176 14.80 -0.07 10.85
N THR A 177 13.60 0.33 11.25
CA THR A 177 13.40 1.24 12.39
C THR A 177 14.01 0.67 13.68
N GLN A 178 13.85 -0.64 13.90
CA GLN A 178 14.42 -1.34 15.04
C GLN A 178 15.94 -1.51 14.90
N LEU A 179 16.43 -1.84 13.70
CA LEU A 179 17.86 -2.05 13.43
C LEU A 179 18.71 -0.80 13.70
N ILE A 180 18.22 0.37 13.31
CA ILE A 180 18.96 1.65 13.50
C ILE A 180 18.97 2.06 14.97
N SER A 181 18.01 1.58 15.77
CA SER A 181 17.90 1.88 17.20
C SER A 181 18.65 0.91 18.11
N LEU A 182 19.33 -0.12 17.57
CA LEU A 182 20.01 -1.13 18.38
C LEU A 182 21.09 -0.49 19.30
N PRO A 183 21.11 -0.81 20.60
CA PRO A 183 22.07 -0.23 21.54
C PRO A 183 23.47 -0.79 21.27
N GLN A 184 24.39 0.10 20.92
CA GLN A 184 25.78 -0.26 20.63
C GLN A 184 26.49 -0.86 21.85
N ASP A 185 26.18 -0.37 23.05
CA ASP A 185 26.78 -0.82 24.32
C ASP A 185 26.60 -2.32 24.56
N LEU A 186 25.45 -2.90 24.19
CA LEU A 186 25.22 -4.36 24.31
C LEU A 186 26.15 -5.16 23.40
N LEU A 187 26.44 -4.62 22.21
CA LEU A 187 27.28 -5.28 21.23
C LEU A 187 28.76 -5.13 21.58
N GLU A 188 29.16 -3.97 22.10
CA GLU A 188 30.50 -3.77 22.65
C GLU A 188 30.75 -4.65 23.88
N ALA A 189 29.79 -4.77 24.80
CA ALA A 189 29.86 -5.67 25.93
C ALA A 189 29.99 -7.15 25.50
N ALA A 190 29.22 -7.55 24.49
CA ALA A 190 29.32 -8.90 23.92
C ALA A 190 30.69 -9.14 23.25
N GLN A 191 31.23 -8.15 22.54
CA GLN A 191 32.57 -8.22 21.96
C GLN A 191 33.67 -8.29 23.02
N LEU A 192 33.58 -7.50 24.09
CA LEU A 192 34.49 -7.57 25.25
C LEU A 192 34.43 -8.92 25.95
N SER A 193 33.25 -9.52 26.01
CA SER A 193 33.01 -10.89 26.50
C SER A 193 33.43 -11.97 25.51
N ARG A 194 34.09 -11.60 24.40
CA ARG A 194 34.56 -12.50 23.32
C ARG A 194 33.44 -13.34 22.69
N ALA A 195 32.21 -12.84 22.67
CA ALA A 195 31.13 -13.48 21.92
C ALA A 195 31.47 -13.48 20.42
N SER A 196 31.27 -14.63 19.77
CA SER A 196 31.44 -14.73 18.32
C SER A 196 30.35 -13.94 17.59
N GLN A 197 30.62 -13.50 16.36
CA GLN A 197 29.62 -12.78 15.55
C GLN A 197 28.31 -13.54 15.43
N PHE A 198 28.37 -14.86 15.27
CA PHE A 198 27.17 -15.71 15.21
C PHE A 198 26.35 -15.67 16.51
N ARG A 199 26.99 -15.71 17.68
CA ARG A 199 26.30 -15.57 18.98
C ARG A 199 25.70 -14.18 19.15
N ILE A 200 26.42 -13.13 18.76
CA ILE A 200 25.87 -11.76 18.75
C ILE A 200 24.60 -11.69 17.89
N TRP A 201 24.61 -12.33 16.72
CA TRP A 201 23.45 -12.40 15.83
C TRP A 201 22.26 -13.15 16.45
N VAL A 202 22.47 -14.35 16.96
CA VAL A 202 21.40 -15.24 17.46
C VAL A 202 20.91 -14.85 18.85
N ASP A 203 21.80 -14.40 19.73
CA ASP A 203 21.50 -14.17 21.15
C ASP A 203 21.10 -12.70 21.43
N ILE A 204 21.49 -11.76 20.57
CA ILE A 204 21.24 -10.32 20.77
C ILE A 204 20.41 -9.74 19.63
N ILE A 205 20.90 -9.77 18.38
CA ILE A 205 20.26 -9.05 17.27
C ILE A 205 18.88 -9.63 16.95
N LEU A 206 18.79 -10.94 16.69
CA LEU A 206 17.52 -11.59 16.32
C LEU A 206 16.46 -11.47 17.44
N PRO A 207 16.76 -11.72 18.72
CA PRO A 207 15.78 -11.57 19.81
C PRO A 207 15.31 -10.13 20.00
N LEU A 208 16.18 -9.13 19.81
CA LEU A 208 15.79 -7.71 19.86
C LEU A 208 14.96 -7.29 18.65
N CYS A 209 15.19 -7.90 17.48
CA CYS A 209 14.46 -7.60 16.26
C CYS A 209 13.15 -8.41 16.10
N ARG A 210 12.92 -9.46 16.91
CA ARG A 210 11.82 -10.42 16.75
C ARG A 210 10.45 -9.76 16.57
N SER A 211 10.21 -8.68 17.29
CA SER A 211 8.95 -7.97 17.26
C SER A 211 8.75 -7.12 16.03
N ALA A 212 9.82 -6.50 15.54
CA ALA A 212 9.81 -5.77 14.27
C ALA A 212 9.60 -6.75 13.11
N ILE A 213 10.20 -7.95 13.18
CA ILE A 213 9.96 -9.04 12.22
C ILE A 213 8.50 -9.47 12.27
N ILE A 214 7.94 -9.72 13.46
CA ILE A 214 6.52 -10.10 13.62
C ILE A 214 5.58 -8.99 13.11
N ALA A 215 5.88 -7.73 13.42
CA ALA A 215 5.09 -6.60 12.94
C ALA A 215 5.15 -6.47 11.42
N GLY A 216 6.34 -6.65 10.83
CA GLY A 216 6.54 -6.69 9.38
C GLY A 216 5.79 -7.85 8.73
N ALA A 217 5.86 -9.05 9.31
CA ALA A 217 5.14 -10.24 8.85
C ALA A 217 3.62 -10.01 8.86
N ALA A 218 3.09 -9.41 9.94
CA ALA A 218 1.66 -9.09 10.02
C ALA A 218 1.24 -8.06 8.95
N LEU A 219 2.07 -7.02 8.70
CA LEU A 219 1.83 -6.06 7.61
C LEU A 219 1.83 -6.74 6.24
N ALA A 220 2.81 -7.61 5.97
CA ALA A 220 2.89 -8.35 4.71
C ALA A 220 1.70 -9.30 4.52
N PHE A 221 1.26 -9.98 5.59
CA PHE A 221 0.10 -10.87 5.57
C PHE A 221 -1.19 -10.12 5.25
N VAL A 222 -1.47 -9.03 5.98
CA VAL A 222 -2.66 -8.21 5.75
C VAL A 222 -2.66 -7.61 4.34
N SER A 223 -1.52 -7.10 3.89
CA SER A 223 -1.36 -6.56 2.53
C SER A 223 -1.58 -7.63 1.45
N SER A 224 -1.07 -8.85 1.68
CA SER A 224 -1.22 -9.96 0.73
C SER A 224 -2.64 -10.51 0.69
N LEU A 225 -3.31 -10.61 1.84
CA LEU A 225 -4.69 -11.11 1.94
C LEU A 225 -5.69 -10.20 1.23
N GLY A 226 -5.45 -8.89 1.25
CA GLY A 226 -6.27 -7.89 0.57
C GLY A 226 -5.89 -7.60 -0.89
N ASN A 227 -4.86 -8.24 -1.43
CA ASN A 227 -4.38 -7.97 -2.78
C ASN A 227 -5.33 -8.56 -3.83
N PHE A 228 -5.81 -7.72 -4.74
CA PHE A 228 -6.64 -8.14 -5.88
C PHE A 228 -5.81 -8.38 -7.14
N GLY A 229 -4.90 -7.46 -7.50
CA GLY A 229 -4.29 -7.44 -8.83
C GLY A 229 -3.45 -8.67 -9.17
N ILE A 230 -2.60 -9.17 -8.25
CA ILE A 230 -1.77 -10.36 -8.53
C ILE A 230 -2.65 -11.61 -8.68
N PRO A 231 -3.54 -11.94 -7.73
CA PRO A 231 -4.42 -13.10 -7.89
C PRO A 231 -5.41 -12.96 -9.05
N ALA A 232 -5.80 -11.74 -9.43
CA ALA A 232 -6.67 -11.55 -10.60
C ALA A 232 -5.96 -11.96 -11.89
N MET A 233 -4.71 -11.56 -12.10
CA MET A 233 -3.98 -11.88 -13.33
C MET A 233 -3.45 -13.32 -13.39
N LEU A 234 -3.01 -13.89 -12.26
CA LEU A 234 -2.47 -15.26 -12.24
C LEU A 234 -3.53 -16.31 -11.91
N GLY A 235 -4.46 -15.97 -11.02
CA GLY A 235 -5.40 -16.91 -10.43
C GLY A 235 -6.68 -17.10 -11.25
N ILE A 236 -7.25 -16.03 -11.83
CA ILE A 236 -8.47 -16.14 -12.65
C ILE A 236 -8.25 -17.06 -13.85
N PRO A 237 -7.19 -16.88 -14.68
CA PRO A 237 -6.92 -17.79 -15.81
C PRO A 237 -6.62 -19.22 -15.37
N ALA A 238 -6.02 -19.39 -14.18
CA ALA A 238 -5.69 -20.70 -13.61
C ALA A 238 -6.88 -21.42 -12.94
N GLY A 239 -8.04 -20.76 -12.81
CA GLY A 239 -9.14 -21.24 -11.96
C GLY A 239 -8.80 -21.28 -10.46
N TYR A 240 -7.71 -20.61 -10.04
CA TYR A 240 -7.29 -20.51 -8.65
C TYR A 240 -7.93 -19.28 -7.99
N ILE A 241 -9.08 -19.51 -7.38
CA ILE A 241 -9.89 -18.44 -6.80
C ILE A 241 -9.44 -18.14 -5.37
N VAL A 242 -9.23 -16.86 -5.06
CA VAL A 242 -9.05 -16.30 -3.70
C VAL A 242 -10.23 -15.39 -3.35
N LEU A 243 -10.34 -14.94 -2.10
CA LEU A 243 -11.48 -14.15 -1.62
C LEU A 243 -11.67 -12.84 -2.41
N PRO A 244 -10.63 -12.01 -2.66
CA PRO A 244 -10.79 -10.80 -3.48
C PRO A 244 -11.29 -11.09 -4.90
N THR A 245 -10.76 -12.13 -5.56
CA THR A 245 -11.18 -12.48 -6.93
C THR A 245 -12.56 -13.13 -6.97
N LEU A 246 -12.95 -13.88 -5.93
CA LEU A 246 -14.30 -14.44 -5.81
C LEU A 246 -15.33 -13.32 -5.73
N ILE A 247 -15.05 -12.30 -4.92
CA ILE A 247 -15.89 -11.11 -4.82
C ILE A 247 -16.05 -10.43 -6.18
N TYR A 248 -14.95 -10.24 -6.92
CA TYR A 248 -14.99 -9.66 -8.26
C TYR A 248 -15.85 -10.49 -9.23
N GLN A 249 -15.60 -11.80 -9.31
CA GLN A 249 -16.36 -12.71 -10.17
C GLN A 249 -17.85 -12.78 -9.80
N GLN A 250 -18.16 -12.74 -8.50
CA GLN A 250 -19.55 -12.73 -8.04
C GLN A 250 -20.23 -11.40 -8.40
N MET A 251 -19.54 -10.27 -8.25
CA MET A 251 -20.08 -8.96 -8.63
C MET A 251 -20.33 -8.84 -10.14
N ALA A 252 -19.52 -9.50 -10.95
CA ALA A 252 -19.74 -9.60 -12.40
C ALA A 252 -20.90 -10.54 -12.78
N GLY A 253 -21.44 -11.31 -11.83
CA GLY A 253 -22.59 -12.19 -12.04
C GLY A 253 -23.92 -11.46 -12.05
N PHE A 254 -24.87 -11.95 -12.85
CA PHE A 254 -26.25 -11.44 -12.89
C PHE A 254 -27.16 -12.30 -11.99
N GLY A 255 -27.57 -11.77 -10.84
CA GLY A 255 -28.47 -12.48 -9.91
C GLY A 255 -29.09 -11.53 -8.89
N ASN A 256 -30.30 -11.87 -8.42
CA ASN A 256 -31.06 -11.01 -7.51
C ASN A 256 -30.40 -10.87 -6.12
N ASP A 257 -29.64 -11.88 -5.69
CA ASP A 257 -28.94 -11.90 -4.39
C ASP A 257 -27.44 -11.53 -4.50
N MET A 258 -26.99 -11.02 -5.65
CA MET A 258 -25.57 -10.74 -5.87
C MET A 258 -25.00 -9.74 -4.85
N LEU A 259 -25.68 -8.62 -4.64
CA LEU A 259 -25.22 -7.57 -3.71
C LEU A 259 -25.14 -8.08 -2.26
N SER A 260 -26.10 -8.90 -1.82
CA SER A 260 -26.14 -9.43 -0.45
C SER A 260 -25.08 -10.51 -0.22
N GLN A 261 -24.83 -11.39 -1.20
CA GLN A 261 -23.74 -12.39 -1.15
C GLN A 261 -22.36 -11.72 -1.17
N VAL A 262 -22.18 -10.72 -2.03
CA VAL A 262 -20.94 -9.92 -2.13
C VAL A 262 -20.69 -9.13 -0.85
N ALA A 263 -21.73 -8.58 -0.21
CA ALA A 263 -21.63 -7.96 1.11
C ALA A 263 -21.20 -8.97 2.19
N GLY A 264 -21.76 -10.19 2.18
CA GLY A 264 -21.38 -11.28 3.10
C GLY A 264 -19.90 -11.69 2.95
N LEU A 265 -19.44 -11.92 1.71
CA LEU A 265 -18.02 -12.19 1.43
C LEU A 265 -17.11 -11.05 1.88
N SER A 266 -17.54 -9.80 1.65
CA SER A 266 -16.80 -8.61 2.06
C SER A 266 -16.70 -8.48 3.58
N MET A 267 -17.74 -8.86 4.31
CA MET A 267 -17.73 -8.93 5.77
C MET A 267 -16.74 -9.99 6.28
N ILE A 268 -16.66 -11.16 5.64
CA ILE A 268 -15.67 -12.19 5.98
C ILE A 268 -14.24 -11.62 5.83
N ILE A 269 -13.93 -10.99 4.69
CA ILE A 269 -12.61 -10.36 4.48
C ILE A 269 -12.35 -9.26 5.52
N ALA A 270 -13.32 -8.37 5.77
CA ALA A 270 -13.18 -7.28 6.72
C ALA A 270 -12.87 -7.80 8.14
N LEU A 271 -13.55 -8.87 8.58
CA LEU A 271 -13.31 -9.51 9.87
C LEU A 271 -11.92 -10.15 9.95
N LEU A 272 -11.47 -10.84 8.90
CA LEU A 272 -10.14 -11.43 8.85
C LEU A 272 -9.03 -10.38 8.92
N VAL A 273 -9.20 -9.28 8.20
CA VAL A 273 -8.23 -8.18 8.21
C VAL A 273 -8.25 -7.46 9.55
N LEU A 274 -9.43 -7.19 10.13
CA LEU A 274 -9.55 -6.62 11.46
C LEU A 274 -8.88 -7.52 12.51
N ALA A 275 -9.09 -8.83 12.46
CA ALA A 275 -8.43 -9.79 13.33
C ALA A 275 -6.91 -9.76 13.15
N GLY A 276 -6.41 -9.71 11.91
CA GLY A 276 -5.00 -9.57 11.59
C GLY A 276 -4.39 -8.27 12.14
N MET A 277 -5.12 -7.16 12.06
CA MET A 277 -4.69 -5.87 12.60
C MET A 277 -4.71 -5.81 14.13
N LEU A 278 -5.72 -6.36 14.77
CA LEU A 278 -5.76 -6.46 16.23
C LEU A 278 -4.63 -7.36 16.74
N LEU A 279 -4.36 -8.47 16.06
CA LEU A 279 -3.23 -9.34 16.34
C LEU A 279 -1.91 -8.57 16.17
N GLN A 280 -1.76 -7.82 15.09
CA GLN A 280 -0.60 -6.95 14.85
C GLN A 280 -0.41 -5.94 15.99
N GLN A 281 -1.45 -5.20 16.38
CA GLN A 281 -1.38 -4.21 17.46
C GLN A 281 -1.01 -4.86 18.80
N TRP A 282 -1.59 -6.02 19.10
CA TRP A 282 -1.30 -6.77 20.31
C TRP A 282 0.16 -7.24 20.37
N LEU A 283 0.70 -7.75 19.25
CA LEU A 283 2.09 -8.18 19.15
C LEU A 283 3.07 -6.99 19.30
N GLN A 284 2.72 -5.82 18.75
CA GLN A 284 3.53 -4.60 18.89
C GLN A 284 3.54 -4.06 20.33
N GLN A 285 2.39 -4.06 21.02
CA GLN A 285 2.29 -3.57 22.40
C GLN A 285 3.15 -4.38 23.37
N ARG A 286 3.25 -5.69 23.16
CA ARG A 286 4.11 -6.58 23.97
C ARG A 286 5.60 -6.36 23.74
N SER A 287 5.97 -5.68 22.67
CA SER A 287 7.37 -5.41 22.34
C SER A 287 7.78 -3.95 22.48
N ARG A 288 7.11 -3.19 23.34
CA ARG A 288 7.67 -1.95 23.88
C ARG A 288 8.86 -2.24 24.80
N TYR A 289 9.92 -2.87 24.27
CA TYR A 289 11.26 -2.61 24.77
C TYR A 289 11.58 -1.19 24.33
N ALA A 290 11.22 -0.25 25.19
CA ALA A 290 11.59 1.13 25.04
C ALA A 290 13.13 1.22 25.07
N LEU A 291 13.76 1.23 23.89
CA LEU A 291 15.12 1.73 23.72
C LEU A 291 15.10 3.28 23.82
N LEU A 292 14.36 3.80 24.81
CA LEU A 292 14.26 5.21 25.10
C LEU A 292 15.53 5.63 25.84
N GLY A 293 16.32 6.53 25.24
CA GLY A 293 17.40 7.24 25.93
C GLY A 293 18.82 6.96 25.45
N HIS A 294 19.04 6.05 24.49
CA HIS A 294 20.37 5.86 23.92
C HIS A 294 20.54 6.68 22.63
N THR A 295 21.61 7.47 22.56
CA THR A 295 22.12 8.03 21.31
C THR A 295 22.62 6.90 20.43
N ALA A 296 21.72 6.26 19.69
CA ALA A 296 22.07 5.17 18.79
C ALA A 296 22.91 5.73 17.63
N GLN A 297 24.20 5.35 17.57
CA GLN A 297 24.97 5.46 16.34
C GLN A 297 24.65 4.25 15.45
N SER A 298 24.64 4.44 14.13
CA SER A 298 24.33 3.36 13.20
C SER A 298 25.42 2.27 13.27
N LEU A 299 25.05 1.06 13.67
CA LEU A 299 25.91 -0.11 13.60
C LEU A 299 26.38 -0.39 12.17
N SER A 300 27.66 -0.71 12.01
CA SER A 300 28.19 -1.17 10.73
C SER A 300 29.25 -2.26 10.91
N PHE A 301 28.83 -3.51 10.69
CA PHE A 301 29.75 -4.62 10.52
C PHE A 301 30.58 -4.41 9.25
N ARG A 302 31.90 -4.43 9.40
CA ARG A 302 32.83 -4.35 8.27
C ARG A 302 32.92 -5.70 7.59
N LEU A 303 32.24 -5.82 6.45
CA LEU A 303 32.44 -6.89 5.49
C LEU A 303 33.82 -6.68 4.88
N LYS A 304 34.76 -7.58 5.18
CA LYS A 304 36.10 -7.63 4.56
C LYS A 304 35.96 -8.19 3.13
N GLN A 305 36.55 -9.36 2.86
CA GLN A 305 36.43 -10.06 1.57
C GLN A 305 34.98 -10.46 1.20
N TRP A 306 34.09 -10.59 2.19
CA TRP A 306 32.68 -10.96 1.98
C TRP A 306 31.79 -9.86 1.43
N ARG A 307 32.32 -8.63 1.33
CA ARG A 307 31.56 -7.49 0.81
C ARG A 307 31.10 -7.71 -0.62
N LEU A 308 32.04 -8.03 -1.52
CA LEU A 308 31.76 -8.18 -2.95
C LEU A 308 30.81 -9.36 -3.23
N PRO A 309 31.01 -10.57 -2.65
CA PRO A 309 30.04 -11.66 -2.78
C PRO A 309 28.62 -11.27 -2.34
N LEU A 310 28.49 -10.50 -1.26
CA LEU A 310 27.19 -10.11 -0.74
C LEU A 310 26.53 -9.02 -1.62
N GLU A 311 27.29 -8.05 -2.10
CA GLU A 311 26.82 -7.06 -3.08
C GLU A 311 26.40 -7.74 -4.40
N MET A 312 27.13 -8.78 -4.86
CA MET A 312 26.74 -9.58 -6.03
C MET A 312 25.48 -10.41 -5.79
N LEU A 313 25.33 -11.01 -4.60
CA LEU A 313 24.12 -11.75 -4.25
C LEU A 313 22.91 -10.82 -4.23
N LEU A 314 23.04 -9.63 -3.62
CA LEU A 314 21.99 -8.60 -3.66
C LEU A 314 21.67 -8.17 -5.09
N ALA A 315 22.70 -7.96 -5.93
CA ALA A 315 22.53 -7.63 -7.34
C ALA A 315 21.73 -8.71 -8.07
N LEU A 316 22.07 -9.98 -7.85
CA LEU A 316 21.40 -11.11 -8.47
C LEU A 316 19.94 -11.25 -8.02
N ILE A 317 19.68 -11.05 -6.72
CA ILE A 317 18.30 -11.03 -6.19
C ILE A 317 17.50 -9.91 -6.85
N LEU A 318 18.03 -8.67 -6.88
CA LEU A 318 17.35 -7.54 -7.53
C LEU A 318 17.21 -7.72 -9.04
N LEU A 319 18.20 -8.33 -9.69
CA LEU A 319 18.13 -8.67 -11.10
C LEU A 319 16.92 -9.57 -11.36
N PHE A 320 16.74 -10.60 -10.54
CA PHE A 320 15.64 -11.55 -10.71
C PHE A 320 14.27 -10.99 -10.32
N ILE A 321 14.16 -10.28 -9.19
CA ILE A 321 12.85 -9.85 -8.69
C ILE A 321 12.33 -8.56 -9.34
N LEU A 322 13.21 -7.75 -9.94
CA LEU A 322 12.88 -6.44 -10.48
C LEU A 322 13.32 -6.27 -11.92
N VAL A 323 14.62 -6.39 -12.20
CA VAL A 323 15.17 -5.97 -13.51
C VAL A 323 14.72 -6.90 -14.64
N ALA A 324 14.80 -8.21 -14.45
CA ALA A 324 14.43 -9.19 -15.48
C ALA A 324 12.93 -9.13 -15.83
N PRO A 325 11.98 -9.07 -14.87
CA PRO A 325 10.56 -8.90 -15.19
C PRO A 325 10.28 -7.57 -15.91
N LEU A 326 10.87 -6.46 -15.45
CA LEU A 326 10.70 -5.17 -16.12
C LEU A 326 11.29 -5.17 -17.54
N PHE A 327 12.43 -5.84 -17.72
CA PHE A 327 13.01 -6.02 -19.05
C PHE A 327 12.09 -6.86 -19.95
N ALA A 328 11.51 -7.95 -19.44
CA ALA A 328 10.51 -8.74 -20.17
C ALA A 328 9.30 -7.93 -20.59
N LEU A 329 8.83 -7.05 -19.72
CA LEU A 329 7.72 -6.16 -19.99
C LEU A 329 8.06 -5.13 -21.09
N ILE A 330 9.28 -4.57 -21.07
CA ILE A 330 9.78 -3.70 -22.15
C ILE A 330 9.87 -4.47 -23.47
N VAL A 331 10.52 -5.63 -23.49
CA VAL A 331 10.66 -6.45 -24.71
C VAL A 331 9.27 -6.82 -25.27
N SER A 332 8.32 -7.16 -24.41
CA SER A 332 6.95 -7.52 -24.82
C SER A 332 6.17 -6.36 -25.42
N SER A 333 6.48 -5.12 -25.03
CA SER A 333 5.91 -3.91 -25.65
C SER A 333 6.50 -3.57 -27.03
N LEU A 334 7.60 -4.23 -27.42
CA LEU A 334 8.36 -3.93 -28.64
C LEU A 334 8.18 -4.98 -29.75
N VAL A 335 7.29 -5.95 -29.57
CA VAL A 335 6.99 -6.98 -30.57
C VAL A 335 5.56 -6.81 -31.10
N PRO A 336 5.26 -7.25 -32.33
CA PRO A 336 3.94 -7.10 -32.93
C PRO A 336 2.88 -7.99 -32.26
N ALA A 337 3.30 -9.12 -31.69
CA ALA A 337 2.45 -10.09 -31.03
C ALA A 337 3.29 -10.90 -30.02
N LEU A 338 2.64 -11.40 -28.97
CA LEU A 338 3.28 -12.37 -28.07
C LEU A 338 3.64 -13.66 -28.83
N GLY A 339 4.73 -14.30 -28.41
CA GLY A 339 5.30 -15.48 -29.06
C GLY A 339 6.25 -15.17 -30.22
N MET A 340 6.35 -13.91 -30.65
CA MET A 340 7.36 -13.51 -31.64
C MET A 340 8.70 -13.23 -30.94
N PRO A 341 9.84 -13.72 -31.47
CA PRO A 341 11.14 -13.33 -30.97
C PRO A 341 11.38 -11.85 -31.28
N LEU A 342 12.01 -11.09 -30.38
CA LEU A 342 12.55 -9.76 -30.65
C LEU A 342 13.82 -9.85 -31.52
N ASN A 343 13.72 -9.41 -32.79
CA ASN A 343 14.83 -9.29 -33.72
C ASN A 343 14.64 -8.06 -34.62
N ALA A 344 15.52 -7.85 -35.61
CA ALA A 344 15.46 -6.68 -36.49
C ALA A 344 14.18 -6.60 -37.36
N GLU A 345 13.50 -7.72 -37.58
CA GLU A 345 12.27 -7.79 -38.40
C GLU A 345 11.01 -7.59 -37.57
N THR A 346 11.03 -8.03 -36.30
CA THR A 346 9.87 -8.00 -35.40
C THR A 346 9.88 -6.79 -34.48
N ILE A 347 11.02 -6.12 -34.26
CA ILE A 347 11.05 -4.94 -33.40
C ILE A 347 10.14 -3.84 -33.96
N THR A 348 9.20 -3.39 -33.14
CA THR A 348 8.19 -2.41 -33.54
C THR A 348 7.79 -1.54 -32.35
N PHE A 349 7.36 -0.31 -32.65
CA PHE A 349 6.70 0.57 -31.67
C PHE A 349 5.19 0.63 -31.91
N GLY A 350 4.63 -0.36 -32.63
CA GLY A 350 3.23 -0.43 -33.00
C GLY A 350 2.28 -0.25 -31.81
N ALA A 351 2.56 -0.92 -30.69
CA ALA A 351 1.79 -0.80 -29.46
C ALA A 351 1.77 0.64 -28.90
N PHE A 352 2.91 1.34 -28.95
CA PHE A 352 3.00 2.74 -28.52
C PHE A 352 2.25 3.68 -29.48
N TYR A 353 2.30 3.43 -30.79
CA TYR A 353 1.51 4.19 -31.76
C TYR A 353 0.00 3.94 -31.60
N GLU A 354 -0.42 2.71 -31.32
CA GLU A 354 -1.81 2.37 -31.10
C GLU A 354 -2.36 3.02 -29.81
N MET A 355 -1.56 2.94 -28.74
CA MET A 355 -1.81 3.61 -27.47
C MET A 355 -1.97 5.12 -27.62
N LEU A 356 -1.13 5.79 -28.44
CA LEU A 356 -1.14 7.24 -28.61
C LEU A 356 -2.15 7.74 -29.66
N GLY A 357 -2.43 6.94 -30.69
CA GLY A 357 -3.07 7.44 -31.91
C GLY A 357 -4.39 6.78 -32.32
N ARG A 358 -4.77 5.63 -31.75
CA ARG A 358 -5.94 4.86 -32.22
C ARG A 358 -6.97 4.52 -31.14
N GLN A 359 -6.55 4.30 -29.90
CA GLN A 359 -7.48 4.00 -28.81
C GLN A 359 -7.78 5.24 -27.97
N GLY A 360 -8.96 5.86 -28.20
CA GLY A 360 -9.45 6.95 -27.33
C GLY A 360 -9.57 6.52 -25.86
N VAL A 361 -9.70 5.22 -25.58
CA VAL A 361 -9.75 4.64 -24.24
C VAL A 361 -8.45 4.88 -23.46
N THR A 362 -7.28 4.82 -24.11
CA THR A 362 -5.99 5.00 -23.41
C THR A 362 -5.78 6.44 -22.96
N SER A 363 -6.07 7.43 -23.81
CA SER A 363 -6.01 8.85 -23.42
C SER A 363 -6.96 9.14 -22.27
N ARG A 364 -8.22 8.67 -22.38
CA ARG A 364 -9.22 8.82 -21.30
C ARG A 364 -8.76 8.16 -20.00
N ALA A 365 -8.22 6.95 -20.04
CA ALA A 365 -7.74 6.27 -18.85
C ALA A 365 -6.60 7.03 -18.17
N PHE A 366 -5.68 7.59 -18.96
CA PHE A 366 -4.61 8.44 -18.46
C PHE A 366 -5.14 9.74 -17.84
N GLU A 367 -6.05 10.43 -18.52
CA GLU A 367 -6.71 11.65 -18.04
C GLU A 367 -7.48 11.40 -16.75
N ASN A 368 -8.30 10.34 -16.70
CA ASN A 368 -9.08 9.95 -15.53
C ASN A 368 -8.17 9.61 -14.34
N SER A 369 -7.14 8.79 -14.54
CA SER A 369 -6.18 8.44 -13.50
C SER A 369 -5.40 9.66 -12.99
N ALA A 370 -4.92 10.52 -13.88
CA ALA A 370 -4.19 11.73 -13.52
C ALA A 370 -5.10 12.72 -12.77
N PHE A 371 -6.35 12.90 -13.24
CA PHE A 371 -7.35 13.73 -12.59
C PHE A 371 -7.66 13.21 -11.19
N LEU A 372 -8.02 11.93 -11.06
CA LEU A 372 -8.33 11.31 -9.78
C LEU A 372 -7.16 11.42 -8.80
N ALA A 373 -5.94 11.10 -9.25
CA ALA A 373 -4.76 11.16 -8.40
C ALA A 373 -4.40 12.58 -7.96
N PHE A 374 -4.40 13.53 -8.89
CA PHE A 374 -4.07 14.93 -8.60
C PHE A 374 -5.07 15.56 -7.64
N PHE A 375 -6.38 15.47 -7.95
CA PHE A 375 -7.40 16.07 -7.10
C PHE A 375 -7.54 15.35 -5.76
N SER A 376 -7.34 14.02 -5.70
CA SER A 376 -7.36 13.30 -4.42
C SER A 376 -6.20 13.74 -3.54
N ALA A 377 -4.98 13.80 -4.09
CA ALA A 377 -3.81 14.30 -3.39
C ALA A 377 -4.03 15.75 -2.91
N LEU A 378 -4.52 16.63 -3.78
CA LEU A 378 -4.78 18.03 -3.45
C LEU A 378 -5.80 18.19 -2.31
N VAL A 379 -6.96 17.52 -2.41
CA VAL A 379 -8.00 17.60 -1.39
C VAL A 379 -7.53 16.98 -0.07
N LEU A 380 -6.85 15.83 -0.11
CA LEU A 380 -6.32 15.20 1.10
C LEU A 380 -5.22 16.02 1.75
N MET A 381 -4.38 16.71 0.98
CA MET A 381 -3.45 17.70 1.51
C MET A 381 -4.22 18.80 2.24
N LEU A 382 -5.16 19.47 1.57
CA LEU A 382 -5.95 20.55 2.17
C LEU A 382 -6.70 20.14 3.44
N VAL A 383 -7.15 18.89 3.53
CA VAL A 383 -7.84 18.32 4.70
C VAL A 383 -6.85 17.89 5.80
N SER A 384 -5.72 17.28 5.44
CA SER A 384 -4.79 16.65 6.40
C SER A 384 -4.08 17.66 7.31
N LEU A 385 -3.76 18.86 6.80
CA LEU A 385 -3.11 19.91 7.59
C LEU A 385 -4.01 20.42 8.76
N PRO A 386 -5.23 20.95 8.51
CA PRO A 386 -6.11 21.39 9.58
C PRO A 386 -6.57 20.23 10.48
N LEU A 387 -6.75 19.03 9.91
CA LEU A 387 -7.09 17.85 10.70
C LEU A 387 -5.95 17.44 11.65
N GLY A 388 -4.71 17.42 11.15
CA GLY A 388 -3.53 17.12 11.96
C GLY A 388 -3.36 18.12 13.10
N TYR A 389 -3.54 19.40 12.80
CA TYR A 389 -3.53 20.49 13.78
C TYR A 389 -4.58 20.30 14.88
N LEU A 390 -5.80 19.92 14.51
CA LEU A 390 -6.87 19.66 15.47
C LEU A 390 -6.57 18.42 16.34
N LEU A 391 -6.10 17.34 15.73
CA LEU A 391 -5.74 16.10 16.43
C LEU A 391 -4.65 16.31 17.49
N MET A 392 -3.68 17.20 17.25
CA MET A 392 -2.62 17.53 18.22
C MET A 392 -3.14 18.23 19.48
N ARG A 393 -4.30 18.88 19.40
CA ARG A 393 -4.95 19.60 20.52
C ARG A 393 -5.89 18.71 21.32
N LEU A 394 -6.24 17.53 20.81
CA LEU A 394 -7.11 16.60 21.51
C LEU A 394 -6.37 15.84 22.62
N PRO A 395 -7.09 15.43 23.68
CA PRO A 395 -6.53 14.51 24.67
C PRO A 395 -6.01 13.24 24.00
N MET A 396 -4.92 12.68 24.54
CA MET A 396 -4.22 11.53 23.95
C MET A 396 -5.16 10.35 23.62
N ARG A 397 -6.13 10.06 24.50
CA ARG A 397 -7.12 8.99 24.28
C ARG A 397 -8.05 9.29 23.11
N THR A 398 -8.62 10.50 23.07
CA THR A 398 -9.53 10.94 22.01
C THR A 398 -8.81 10.99 20.66
N ARG A 399 -7.60 11.53 20.64
CA ARG A 399 -6.72 11.52 19.46
C ARG A 399 -6.48 10.10 18.96
N ALA A 400 -6.16 9.16 19.85
CA ALA A 400 -5.92 7.77 19.47
C ALA A 400 -7.16 7.14 18.84
N VAL A 401 -8.35 7.34 19.42
CA VAL A 401 -9.61 6.80 18.86
C VAL A 401 -9.89 7.38 17.48
N ILE A 402 -9.81 8.70 17.30
CA ILE A 402 -10.09 9.33 16.00
C ILE A 402 -9.04 8.93 14.96
N ALA A 403 -7.76 8.87 15.34
CA ALA A 403 -6.71 8.39 14.45
C ALA A 403 -6.98 6.94 14.00
N SER A 404 -7.39 6.05 14.91
CA SER A 404 -7.79 4.69 14.55
C SER A 404 -8.97 4.68 13.59
N LEU A 405 -9.99 5.52 13.78
CA LEU A 405 -11.13 5.63 12.86
C LEU A 405 -10.74 6.14 11.47
N ILE A 406 -9.76 7.03 11.37
CA ILE A 406 -9.20 7.49 10.08
C ILE A 406 -8.41 6.38 9.38
N GLU A 407 -7.82 5.45 10.13
CA GLU A 407 -7.08 4.32 9.57
C GLU A 407 -7.96 3.20 9.03
N VAL A 408 -9.21 3.07 9.52
CA VAL A 408 -10.13 1.97 9.14
C VAL A 408 -10.29 1.79 7.61
N PRO A 409 -10.51 2.83 6.78
CA PRO A 409 -10.75 2.61 5.36
C PRO A 409 -9.50 2.18 4.59
N TYR A 410 -8.32 2.63 5.02
CA TYR A 410 -7.05 2.16 4.47
C TYR A 410 -6.75 0.72 4.90
N ALA A 411 -7.19 0.37 6.10
CA ALA A 411 -7.03 -0.95 6.67
C ALA A 411 -7.86 -2.01 5.95
N ILE A 412 -9.07 -1.65 5.54
CA ILE A 412 -9.97 -2.52 4.80
C ILE A 412 -9.42 -2.72 3.37
N PRO A 413 -9.39 -3.95 2.83
CA PRO A 413 -8.99 -4.17 1.45
C PRO A 413 -9.82 -3.35 0.46
N GLY A 414 -9.18 -2.82 -0.58
CA GLY A 414 -9.83 -1.93 -1.54
C GLY A 414 -11.09 -2.52 -2.19
N ILE A 415 -11.14 -3.85 -2.38
CA ILE A 415 -12.29 -4.56 -2.94
C ILE A 415 -13.52 -4.46 -2.01
N VAL A 416 -13.31 -4.60 -0.70
CA VAL A 416 -14.35 -4.48 0.33
C VAL A 416 -14.81 -3.03 0.43
N LEU A 417 -13.87 -2.08 0.37
CA LEU A 417 -14.19 -0.66 0.37
C LEU A 417 -15.00 -0.28 -0.87
N ALA A 418 -14.62 -0.75 -2.06
CA ALA A 418 -15.37 -0.53 -3.29
C ALA A 418 -16.83 -0.99 -3.13
N ILE A 419 -17.05 -2.19 -2.59
CA ILE A 419 -18.41 -2.70 -2.34
C ILE A 419 -19.18 -1.85 -1.34
N ALA A 420 -18.51 -1.39 -0.27
CA ALA A 420 -19.11 -0.46 0.67
C ALA A 420 -19.58 0.83 -0.03
N PHE A 421 -18.79 1.36 -0.96
CA PHE A 421 -19.15 2.52 -1.79
C PHE A 421 -20.28 2.20 -2.79
N ILE A 422 -20.27 1.03 -3.43
CA ILE A 422 -21.35 0.58 -4.32
C ILE A 422 -22.66 0.52 -3.54
N LEU A 423 -22.70 -0.17 -2.39
CA LEU A 423 -23.92 -0.30 -1.58
C LEU A 423 -24.43 1.02 -1.03
N LEU A 424 -23.53 1.99 -0.85
CA LEU A 424 -23.84 3.33 -0.40
C LEU A 424 -24.43 4.21 -1.52
N PHE A 425 -23.85 4.15 -2.72
CA PHE A 425 -24.19 5.02 -3.83
C PHE A 425 -24.93 4.31 -4.98
N ALA A 426 -25.37 3.07 -4.79
CA ALA A 426 -26.20 2.32 -5.73
C ALA A 426 -27.54 3.01 -5.98
N LYS A 427 -28.06 3.72 -4.97
CA LYS A 427 -29.23 4.58 -5.11
C LYS A 427 -28.79 6.04 -5.35
N PRO A 428 -29.53 6.82 -6.17
CA PRO A 428 -29.27 8.24 -6.31
C PRO A 428 -29.21 8.96 -4.97
N LEU A 429 -28.39 10.00 -4.90
CA LEU A 429 -28.24 10.79 -3.70
C LEU A 429 -29.62 11.29 -3.23
N PRO A 430 -29.95 11.13 -1.93
CA PRO A 430 -31.20 11.65 -1.40
C PRO A 430 -31.25 13.16 -1.67
N PHE A 431 -32.41 13.68 -2.07
CA PHE A 431 -32.69 15.09 -2.38
C PHE A 431 -32.12 15.65 -3.69
N ILE A 432 -31.08 15.03 -4.28
CA ILE A 432 -30.40 15.57 -5.48
C ILE A 432 -30.74 14.74 -6.73
N GLU A 433 -31.25 13.50 -6.58
CA GLU A 433 -31.60 12.56 -7.66
C GLU A 433 -30.45 12.23 -8.65
N VAL A 434 -29.22 12.63 -8.32
CA VAL A 434 -28.02 12.32 -9.11
C VAL A 434 -27.43 10.98 -8.63
N SER A 435 -27.19 10.06 -9.58
CA SER A 435 -26.46 8.82 -9.33
C SER A 435 -24.95 9.06 -9.45
N LEU A 436 -24.20 8.63 -8.42
CA LEU A 436 -22.73 8.61 -8.46
C LEU A 436 -22.18 7.28 -8.97
N TYR A 437 -23.02 6.24 -9.03
CA TYR A 437 -22.62 4.91 -9.48
C TYR A 437 -22.16 4.95 -10.95
N GLY A 438 -21.01 4.35 -11.24
CA GLY A 438 -20.41 4.32 -12.57
C GLY A 438 -19.80 5.66 -13.03
N THR A 439 -19.67 6.65 -12.15
CA THR A 439 -19.03 7.96 -12.43
C THR A 439 -17.62 8.04 -11.81
N LEU A 440 -16.76 8.95 -12.27
CA LEU A 440 -15.50 9.22 -11.57
C LEU A 440 -15.70 9.70 -10.11
N GLY A 441 -16.86 10.27 -9.79
CA GLY A 441 -17.15 10.80 -8.46
C GLY A 441 -17.12 9.74 -7.37
N ILE A 442 -17.62 8.52 -7.63
CA ILE A 442 -17.59 7.44 -6.65
C ILE A 442 -16.16 6.94 -6.39
N ILE A 443 -15.34 6.86 -7.46
CA ILE A 443 -13.92 6.49 -7.36
C ILE A 443 -13.16 7.56 -6.57
N PHE A 444 -13.41 8.83 -6.87
CA PHE A 444 -12.82 9.96 -6.17
C PHE A 444 -13.11 9.93 -4.66
N LEU A 445 -14.37 9.76 -4.27
CA LEU A 445 -14.73 9.66 -2.85
C LEU A 445 -14.11 8.44 -2.17
N ALA A 446 -14.00 7.31 -2.87
CA ALA A 446 -13.33 6.13 -2.35
C ALA A 446 -11.82 6.36 -2.14
N TYR A 447 -11.15 7.08 -3.05
CA TYR A 447 -9.74 7.47 -2.90
C TYR A 447 -9.54 8.42 -1.72
N LEU A 448 -10.43 9.40 -1.52
CA LEU A 448 -10.39 10.26 -0.34
C LEU A 448 -10.53 9.45 0.96
N SER A 449 -11.35 8.40 0.94
CA SER A 449 -11.54 7.52 2.09
C SER A 449 -10.29 6.69 2.42
N CYS A 450 -9.76 5.93 1.45
CA CYS A 450 -8.62 5.04 1.73
C CYS A 450 -7.29 5.79 1.88
N PHE A 451 -7.06 6.90 1.16
CA PHE A 451 -5.75 7.55 1.16
C PHE A 451 -5.59 8.68 2.18
N LEU A 452 -6.64 9.02 2.95
CA LEU A 452 -6.55 10.04 4.01
C LEU A 452 -5.46 9.73 5.04
N SER A 453 -5.37 8.48 5.49
CA SER A 453 -4.35 8.00 6.43
C SER A 453 -2.92 8.19 5.88
N VAL A 454 -2.74 7.91 4.58
CA VAL A 454 -1.46 8.03 3.89
C VAL A 454 -0.96 9.48 3.89
N CYS A 455 -1.85 10.43 3.62
CA CYS A 455 -1.51 11.86 3.64
C CYS A 455 -1.32 12.41 5.07
N LEU A 456 -2.14 11.97 6.02
CA LEU A 456 -2.19 12.52 7.38
C LEU A 456 -0.98 12.10 8.24
N LYS A 457 -0.47 10.88 8.08
CA LYS A 457 0.62 10.35 8.93
C LYS A 457 1.92 11.15 8.88
N PRO A 458 2.47 11.51 7.69
CA PRO A 458 3.65 12.36 7.60
C PRO A 458 3.44 13.73 8.27
N VAL A 459 2.27 14.33 8.07
CA VAL A 459 1.89 15.62 8.69
C VAL A 459 1.87 15.53 10.21
N LEU A 460 1.21 14.50 10.77
CA LEU A 460 1.18 14.27 12.21
C LEU A 460 2.58 14.01 12.79
N SER A 461 3.43 13.28 12.07
CA SER A 461 4.81 13.02 12.50
C SER A 461 5.63 14.31 12.55
N ALA A 462 5.55 15.16 11.52
CA ALA A 462 6.25 16.44 11.49
C ALA A 462 5.72 17.41 12.57
N MET A 463 4.40 17.53 12.70
CA MET A 463 3.79 18.37 13.74
C MET A 463 4.16 17.95 15.16
N SER A 464 4.34 16.65 15.41
CA SER A 464 4.71 16.16 16.75
C SER A 464 6.12 16.54 17.19
N GLN A 465 6.96 17.01 16.26
CA GLN A 465 8.34 17.45 16.51
C GLN A 465 8.45 18.97 16.68
N LEU A 466 7.38 19.73 16.42
CA LEU A 466 7.38 21.19 16.59
C LEU A 466 7.33 21.57 18.07
N ASP A 467 8.07 22.61 18.44
CA ASP A 467 8.00 23.20 19.77
C ASP A 467 6.68 23.97 19.94
N PRO A 468 5.82 23.62 20.92
CA PRO A 468 4.60 24.35 21.21
C PRO A 468 4.81 25.85 21.46
N ALA A 469 5.99 26.26 21.94
CA ALA A 469 6.31 27.65 22.25
C ALA A 469 6.20 28.59 21.04
N LEU A 470 6.49 28.11 19.82
CA LEU A 470 6.34 28.89 18.59
C LEU A 470 4.89 29.34 18.38
N GLU A 471 3.96 28.46 18.71
CA GLU A 471 2.53 28.70 18.54
C GLU A 471 1.95 29.54 19.68
N GLU A 472 2.41 29.30 20.91
CA GLU A 472 2.03 30.08 22.09
C GLU A 472 2.48 31.54 21.95
N ALA A 473 3.70 31.79 21.46
CA ALA A 473 4.20 33.13 21.19
C ALA A 473 3.34 33.88 20.15
N ALA A 474 2.98 33.21 19.06
CA ALA A 474 2.10 33.78 18.04
C ALA A 474 0.69 34.07 18.59
N GLN A 475 0.16 33.19 19.44
CA GLN A 475 -1.13 33.41 20.09
C GLN A 475 -1.10 34.62 21.03
N LEU A 476 -0.02 34.81 21.80
CA LEU A 476 0.18 36.00 22.65
C LEU A 476 0.28 37.29 21.83
N ALA A 477 0.83 37.22 20.61
CA ALA A 477 0.87 38.32 19.65
C ALA A 477 -0.48 38.59 18.94
N GLY A 478 -1.54 37.84 19.27
CA GLY A 478 -2.89 38.02 18.71
C GLY A 478 -3.15 37.25 17.41
N ALA A 479 -2.27 36.31 17.02
CA ALA A 479 -2.47 35.53 15.81
C ALA A 479 -3.64 34.53 15.94
N ARG A 480 -4.54 34.57 14.95
CA ARG A 480 -5.70 33.67 14.85
C ARG A 480 -5.27 32.23 14.52
N PRO A 481 -6.08 31.19 14.79
CA PRO A 481 -5.73 29.79 14.50
C PRO A 481 -5.34 29.54 13.04
N ILE A 482 -6.05 30.17 12.08
CA ILE A 482 -5.76 30.02 10.64
C ILE A 482 -4.41 30.68 10.28
N GLN A 483 -4.10 31.84 10.88
CA GLN A 483 -2.81 32.51 10.69
C GLN A 483 -1.67 31.63 11.22
N ARG A 484 -1.83 31.07 12.43
CA ARG A 484 -0.85 30.12 13.00
C ARG A 484 -0.66 28.89 12.10
N LEU A 485 -1.75 28.36 11.54
CA LEU A 485 -1.70 27.22 10.63
C LEU A 485 -0.92 27.53 9.35
N ILE A 486 -1.17 28.70 8.73
CA ILE A 486 -0.59 29.07 7.42
C ILE A 486 0.81 29.66 7.56
N ASP A 487 1.06 30.50 8.57
CA ASP A 487 2.30 31.27 8.68
C ASP A 487 3.38 30.55 9.49
N ILE A 488 3.01 29.57 10.32
CA ILE A 488 3.95 28.84 11.21
C ILE A 488 3.94 27.35 10.90
N ILE A 489 2.78 26.70 11.05
CA ILE A 489 2.70 25.24 10.97
C ILE A 489 2.97 24.75 9.54
N LEU A 490 2.34 25.36 8.53
CA LEU A 490 2.51 24.95 7.14
C LEU A 490 3.98 25.09 6.68
N PRO A 491 4.69 26.23 6.83
CA PRO A 491 6.08 26.34 6.40
C PRO A 491 7.01 25.32 7.09
N LEU A 492 6.80 25.09 8.39
CA LEU A 492 7.62 24.15 9.17
C LEU A 492 7.31 22.67 8.85
N THR A 493 6.08 22.37 8.41
CA THR A 493 5.66 21.00 8.04
C THR A 493 5.56 20.77 6.53
N ALA A 494 5.77 21.80 5.71
CA ALA A 494 5.59 21.80 4.26
C ALA A 494 6.30 20.62 3.59
N PRO A 495 7.56 20.29 3.93
CA PRO A 495 8.21 19.11 3.39
C PRO A 495 7.43 17.80 3.60
N ALA A 496 6.94 17.54 4.82
CA ALA A 496 6.17 16.34 5.13
C ALA A 496 4.77 16.38 4.52
N PHE A 497 4.17 17.57 4.47
CA PHE A 497 2.87 17.84 3.83
C PHE A 497 2.89 17.53 2.33
N PHE A 498 3.86 18.06 1.58
CA PHE A 498 4.00 17.79 0.15
C PHE A 498 4.39 16.34 -0.12
N ALA A 499 5.24 15.75 0.72
CA ALA A 499 5.57 14.34 0.57
C ALA A 499 4.36 13.42 0.81
N GLY A 500 3.50 13.72 1.78
CA GLY A 500 2.24 13.00 2.00
C GLY A 500 1.34 13.06 0.77
N GLY A 501 1.16 14.24 0.17
CA GLY A 501 0.40 14.39 -1.07
C GLY A 501 1.01 13.65 -2.27
N LEU A 502 2.33 13.68 -2.42
CA LEU A 502 3.02 12.98 -3.51
C LEU A 502 2.96 11.46 -3.34
N LEU A 503 2.97 10.94 -2.11
CA LEU A 503 2.71 9.52 -1.83
C LEU A 503 1.28 9.13 -2.22
N VAL A 504 0.28 9.96 -1.90
CA VAL A 504 -1.10 9.73 -2.35
C VAL A 504 -1.17 9.70 -3.87
N PHE A 505 -0.58 10.68 -4.55
CA PHE A 505 -0.56 10.74 -6.01
C PHE A 505 0.06 9.48 -6.63
N LEU A 506 1.22 9.06 -6.11
CA LEU A 506 1.93 7.86 -6.55
C LEU A 506 1.10 6.58 -6.41
N ILE A 507 0.39 6.42 -5.31
CA ILE A 507 -0.41 5.22 -5.04
C ILE A 507 -1.73 5.25 -5.83
N SER A 508 -2.34 6.42 -5.99
CA SER A 508 -3.66 6.57 -6.60
C SER A 508 -3.66 6.57 -8.12
N ILE A 509 -2.58 7.04 -8.78
CA ILE A 509 -2.54 7.17 -10.26
C ILE A 509 -2.73 5.84 -11.00
N ASN A 510 -2.37 4.72 -10.37
CA ASN A 510 -2.52 3.39 -10.95
C ASN A 510 -3.26 2.43 -10.02
N GLU A 511 -4.14 2.98 -9.19
CA GLU A 511 -5.00 2.18 -8.33
C GLU A 511 -5.95 1.33 -9.19
N LEU A 512 -5.93 0.02 -8.97
CA LEU A 512 -6.79 -0.96 -9.65
C LEU A 512 -7.88 -1.51 -8.73
N THR A 513 -7.56 -1.79 -7.46
CA THR A 513 -8.38 -2.66 -6.61
C THR A 513 -9.75 -2.05 -6.32
N VAL A 514 -9.79 -0.76 -5.99
CA VAL A 514 -11.02 -0.01 -5.78
C VAL A 514 -11.67 0.30 -7.12
N SER A 515 -10.86 0.72 -8.09
CA SER A 515 -11.32 1.18 -9.40
C SER A 515 -11.97 0.08 -10.24
N ALA A 516 -11.50 -1.17 -10.16
CA ALA A 516 -11.99 -2.31 -10.93
C ALA A 516 -13.46 -2.67 -10.66
N LEU A 517 -13.98 -2.32 -9.49
CA LEU A 517 -15.39 -2.52 -9.15
C LEU A 517 -16.24 -1.26 -9.28
N LEU A 518 -15.61 -0.08 -9.28
CA LEU A 518 -16.31 1.21 -9.28
C LEU A 518 -16.41 1.87 -10.66
N TRP A 519 -15.59 1.44 -11.62
CA TRP A 519 -15.58 2.03 -12.95
C TRP A 519 -16.88 1.78 -13.71
N GLY A 520 -17.16 2.65 -14.68
CA GLY A 520 -18.24 2.52 -15.65
C GLY A 520 -17.75 2.95 -17.03
N ALA A 521 -18.56 2.73 -18.06
CA ALA A 521 -18.20 3.08 -19.43
C ALA A 521 -17.78 4.57 -19.55
N GLY A 522 -16.59 4.81 -20.11
CA GLY A 522 -15.99 6.15 -20.25
C GLY A 522 -15.22 6.65 -19.02
N ASN A 523 -15.28 5.93 -17.89
CA ASN A 523 -14.61 6.25 -16.63
C ASN A 523 -13.54 5.20 -16.29
N GLU A 524 -12.91 4.63 -17.31
CA GLU A 524 -11.80 3.69 -17.14
C GLU A 524 -10.60 4.38 -16.46
N THR A 525 -9.91 3.71 -15.55
CA THR A 525 -8.62 4.15 -15.00
C THR A 525 -7.47 3.36 -15.61
N LEU A 526 -6.23 3.86 -15.53
CA LEU A 526 -5.05 3.16 -16.06
C LEU A 526 -4.92 1.73 -15.52
N GLY A 527 -5.16 1.54 -14.22
CA GLY A 527 -5.11 0.21 -13.60
C GLY A 527 -6.11 -0.75 -14.24
N VAL A 528 -7.36 -0.31 -14.39
CA VAL A 528 -8.45 -1.09 -15.00
C VAL A 528 -8.18 -1.37 -16.47
N LEU A 529 -7.66 -0.40 -17.22
CA LEU A 529 -7.33 -0.58 -18.63
C LEU A 529 -6.26 -1.67 -18.83
N ILE A 530 -5.17 -1.65 -18.07
CA ILE A 530 -4.12 -2.67 -18.15
C ILE A 530 -4.70 -4.06 -17.88
N PHE A 531 -5.54 -4.19 -16.84
CA PHE A 531 -6.19 -5.44 -16.49
C PHE A 531 -7.12 -5.94 -17.61
N ASN A 532 -8.00 -5.08 -18.12
CA ASN A 532 -8.97 -5.44 -19.17
C ASN A 532 -8.29 -5.81 -20.49
N LEU A 533 -7.21 -5.10 -20.86
CA LEU A 533 -6.45 -5.40 -22.08
C LEU A 533 -5.84 -6.80 -22.00
N ASP A 534 -5.20 -7.13 -20.89
CA ASP A 534 -4.64 -8.46 -20.68
C ASP A 534 -5.72 -9.54 -20.65
N GLU A 535 -6.84 -9.31 -19.94
CA GLU A 535 -7.98 -10.24 -19.90
C GLU A 535 -8.59 -10.46 -21.29
N SER A 536 -8.58 -9.42 -22.15
CA SER A 536 -9.05 -9.50 -23.54
C SER A 536 -8.04 -10.11 -24.52
N GLY A 537 -6.82 -10.45 -24.06
CA GLY A 537 -5.75 -11.03 -24.86
C GLY A 537 -4.82 -10.05 -25.55
N ASP A 538 -5.00 -8.74 -25.34
CA ASP A 538 -4.12 -7.67 -25.86
C ASP A 538 -2.98 -7.35 -24.89
N SER A 539 -2.22 -8.39 -24.53
CA SER A 539 -1.13 -8.28 -23.55
C SER A 539 0.06 -7.45 -24.05
N VAL A 540 0.22 -7.28 -25.37
CA VAL A 540 1.26 -6.41 -25.95
C VAL A 540 0.95 -4.94 -25.64
N LEU A 541 -0.30 -4.51 -25.88
CA LEU A 541 -0.74 -3.15 -25.57
C LEU A 541 -0.76 -2.93 -24.04
N ALA A 542 -1.23 -3.91 -23.27
CA ALA A 542 -1.14 -3.88 -21.81
C ALA A 542 0.31 -3.68 -21.32
N SER A 543 1.28 -4.38 -21.95
CA SER A 543 2.71 -4.24 -21.64
C SER A 543 3.23 -2.83 -21.96
N ALA A 544 2.83 -2.25 -23.10
CA ALA A 544 3.24 -0.89 -23.47
C ALA A 544 2.73 0.18 -22.46
N ILE A 545 1.46 0.09 -22.05
CA ILE A 545 0.92 0.98 -21.02
C ILE A 545 1.63 0.75 -19.69
N ALA A 546 1.86 -0.52 -19.31
CA ALA A 546 2.57 -0.86 -18.09
C ALA A 546 4.02 -0.34 -18.06
N VAL A 547 4.74 -0.31 -19.20
CA VAL A 547 6.07 0.31 -19.31
C VAL A 547 5.97 1.79 -18.93
N LEU A 548 5.00 2.51 -19.49
CA LEU A 548 4.79 3.94 -19.21
C LEU A 548 4.50 4.18 -17.73
N VAL A 549 3.68 3.33 -17.12
CA VAL A 549 3.38 3.37 -15.68
C VAL A 549 4.63 3.14 -14.84
N VAL A 550 5.44 2.14 -15.16
CA VAL A 550 6.70 1.89 -14.44
C VAL A 550 7.65 3.07 -14.56
N LEU A 551 7.79 3.65 -15.76
CA LEU A 551 8.61 4.83 -15.99
C LEU A 551 8.11 6.04 -15.20
N LEU A 552 6.79 6.24 -15.15
CA LEU A 552 6.17 7.30 -14.37
C LEU A 552 6.44 7.13 -12.87
N VAL A 553 6.20 5.94 -12.32
CA VAL A 553 6.44 5.64 -10.91
C VAL A 553 7.93 5.78 -10.56
N ALA A 554 8.83 5.19 -11.35
CA ALA A 554 10.27 5.29 -11.15
C ALA A 554 10.77 6.74 -11.28
N GLY A 555 10.23 7.51 -12.22
CA GLY A 555 10.53 8.93 -12.41
C GLY A 555 10.10 9.78 -11.22
N LEU A 556 8.88 9.58 -10.72
CA LEU A 556 8.35 10.27 -9.54
C LEU A 556 9.09 9.88 -8.25
N MET A 557 9.43 8.60 -8.07
CA MET A 557 10.28 8.15 -6.96
C MET A 557 11.68 8.77 -7.03
N SER A 558 12.24 8.89 -8.23
CA SER A 558 13.54 9.54 -8.45
C SER A 558 13.46 11.03 -8.12
N LEU A 559 12.40 11.72 -8.57
CA LEU A 559 12.12 13.11 -8.25
C LEU A 559 12.02 13.32 -6.73
N LEU A 560 11.25 12.49 -6.03
CA LEU A 560 11.17 12.49 -4.57
C LEU A 560 12.55 12.33 -3.92
N SER A 561 13.36 11.42 -4.45
CA SER A 561 14.70 11.14 -3.93
C SER A 561 15.65 12.34 -4.08
N LEU A 562 15.47 13.18 -5.11
CA LEU A 562 16.22 14.43 -5.29
C LEU A 562 15.85 15.49 -4.25
N PHE A 563 14.58 15.55 -3.84
CA PHE A 563 14.11 16.47 -2.80
C PHE A 563 14.35 15.98 -1.37
N ALA A 564 14.66 14.70 -1.22
CA ALA A 564 14.79 14.03 0.06
C ALA A 564 15.75 14.71 1.07
N PRO A 565 16.90 15.32 0.69
CA PRO A 565 17.76 16.04 1.64
C PRO A 565 17.09 17.26 2.31
N ARG A 566 16.01 17.78 1.70
CA ARG A 566 15.22 18.91 2.23
C ARG A 566 14.02 18.45 3.05
N LEU A 567 13.75 17.15 3.10
CA LEU A 567 12.63 16.59 3.85
C LEU A 567 13.05 16.15 5.25
N PRO A 568 12.16 16.25 6.26
CA PRO A 568 12.37 15.64 7.55
C PRO A 568 12.70 14.16 7.41
N LYS A 569 13.60 13.68 8.27
CA LYS A 569 13.99 12.27 8.30
C LYS A 569 12.75 11.39 8.52
N GLY A 570 12.64 10.31 7.75
CA GLY A 570 11.52 9.36 7.85
C GLY A 570 10.29 9.68 6.99
N VAL A 571 10.31 10.78 6.24
CA VAL A 571 9.21 11.14 5.32
C VAL A 571 9.21 10.27 4.06
N ILE A 572 10.39 10.04 3.47
CA ILE A 572 10.54 9.12 2.34
C ILE A 572 11.01 7.77 2.88
N PRO A 573 10.25 6.67 2.69
CA PRO A 573 10.58 5.38 3.27
C PRO A 573 11.93 4.81 2.78
N TRP A 574 12.33 5.15 1.56
CA TRP A 574 13.57 4.67 0.92
C TRP A 574 14.76 5.64 1.02
N HIS A 575 14.59 6.78 1.68
CA HIS A 575 15.67 7.73 1.93
C HIS A 575 15.99 7.74 3.42
N GLY A 576 17.24 7.47 3.80
CA GLY A 576 17.56 7.27 5.20
C GLY A 576 19.03 7.17 5.51
#